data_AF-A0A4Q5XGW6-F1
#
_entry.id   AF-A0A4Q5XGW6-F1
#
_cell.length_a   1.000
_cell.length_b   1.000
_cell.length_c   1.000
_cell.angle_alpha   90.00
_cell.angle_beta   90.00
_cell.angle_gamma   90.00
#
_symmetry.space_group_name_H-M   'P 1'
#
loop_
_entity.id
_entity.type
_entity.pdbx_description
1 polymer ?
#
loop_
_entity_poly.entity_id
_entity_poly.type
_entity_poly.pdbx_seq_one_letter_code
_entity_poly.pdbx_strand_id
1 'polypeptide(L)'
;MPSCYFLALCAGSSLDQHSNNVTLFNLVEQVNLQPNADPPPGAFLPLEVHAYFTMGPGELSQPFDVRFALVAPTGLELLTDATPHKSSTPRYRTRSFGMPAPIVPGNYQLCVDVRQPGTDSFTRENLHWPLVVARLEPRPAVVH
;
A
#
# COMPACT_ATOMS: atom_id res chain seq x y z
N MET A 1 4.55 -16.78 10.37
CA MET A 1 3.65 -15.92 9.58
C MET A 1 4.43 -15.40 8.38
N PRO A 2 3.80 -15.21 7.21
CA PRO A 2 4.48 -14.67 6.03
C PRO A 2 5.14 -13.34 6.36
N SER A 3 6.41 -13.16 5.99
CA SER A 3 7.16 -11.93 6.26
C SER A 3 7.30 -11.10 4.99
N CYS A 4 6.91 -9.82 5.08
CA CYS A 4 7.02 -8.86 4.00
C CYS A 4 8.45 -8.34 3.90
N TYR A 5 9.12 -8.59 2.77
CA TYR A 5 10.51 -8.16 2.54
C TYR A 5 10.63 -7.04 1.51
N PHE A 6 9.58 -6.74 0.76
CA PHE A 6 9.54 -5.60 -0.15
C PHE A 6 8.11 -5.05 -0.23
N LEU A 7 8.00 -3.72 -0.14
CA LEU A 7 6.76 -2.98 -0.21
C LEU A 7 7.00 -1.77 -1.10
N ALA A 8 6.08 -1.49 -2.01
CA ALA A 8 6.13 -0.31 -2.85
C ALA A 8 4.71 0.23 -3.10
N LEU A 9 4.60 1.55 -3.14
CA LEU A 9 3.44 2.26 -3.63
C LEU A 9 3.79 2.86 -5.00
N CYS A 10 2.97 2.62 -6.02
CA CYS A 10 3.22 3.14 -7.36
C CYS A 10 1.94 3.58 -8.08
N ALA A 11 2.07 4.50 -9.03
CA ALA A 11 0.98 4.90 -9.93
C ALA A 11 0.74 3.89 -11.06
N GLY A 12 1.66 2.94 -11.21
CA GLY A 12 1.63 1.92 -12.24
C GLY A 12 2.85 1.03 -12.14
N SER A 13 2.71 -0.17 -12.68
CA SER A 13 3.79 -1.13 -12.79
C SER A 13 3.75 -1.83 -14.15
N SER A 14 4.91 -2.07 -14.75
CA SER A 14 5.03 -2.79 -16.03
C SER A 14 5.92 -4.00 -15.87
N LEU A 15 5.51 -5.13 -16.44
CA LEU A 15 6.28 -6.37 -16.45
C LEU A 15 7.07 -6.44 -17.76
N ASP A 16 8.37 -6.66 -17.68
CA ASP A 16 9.16 -7.00 -18.86
C ASP A 16 8.80 -8.40 -19.37
N GLN A 17 8.42 -8.49 -20.64
CA GLN A 17 7.99 -9.71 -21.31
C GLN A 17 9.11 -10.76 -21.44
N HIS A 18 10.39 -10.34 -21.45
CA HIS A 18 11.50 -11.25 -21.68
C HIS A 18 12.09 -11.83 -20.40
N SER A 19 12.22 -11.04 -19.34
CA SER A 19 12.80 -11.52 -18.08
C SER A 19 11.78 -12.12 -17.12
N ASN A 20 10.47 -11.81 -17.24
CA ASN A 20 9.42 -12.15 -16.26
C ASN A 20 9.76 -11.73 -14.80
N ASN A 21 10.82 -10.97 -14.58
CA ASN A 21 11.47 -10.79 -13.28
C ASN A 21 11.79 -9.32 -12.97
N VAL A 22 11.68 -8.41 -13.94
CA VAL A 22 11.80 -6.96 -13.71
C VAL A 22 10.43 -6.33 -13.83
N THR A 23 9.85 -5.95 -12.70
CA THR A 23 8.72 -5.02 -12.68
C THR A 23 9.30 -3.62 -12.50
N LEU A 24 9.13 -2.75 -13.51
CA LEU A 24 9.41 -1.33 -13.33
C LEU A 24 8.23 -0.71 -12.59
N PHE A 25 8.53 0.06 -11.55
CA PHE A 25 7.52 0.73 -10.73
C PHE A 25 7.62 2.23 -10.94
N ASN A 26 6.48 2.87 -11.26
CA ASN A 26 6.37 4.32 -11.17
C ASN A 26 6.08 4.70 -9.72
N LEU A 27 7.13 4.66 -8.90
CA LEU A 27 7.06 4.82 -7.45
C LEU A 27 6.41 6.15 -7.06
N VAL A 28 5.58 6.11 -6.02
CA VAL A 28 4.88 7.27 -5.48
C VAL A 28 5.34 7.50 -4.05
N GLU A 29 6.04 8.61 -3.86
CA GLU A 29 6.49 9.09 -2.55
C GLU A 29 5.70 10.32 -2.10
N GLN A 30 4.91 10.94 -2.98
CA GLN A 30 4.08 12.09 -2.66
C GLN A 30 2.73 12.05 -3.37
N VAL A 31 1.67 12.38 -2.64
CA VAL A 31 0.32 12.63 -3.15
C VAL A 31 -0.07 14.06 -2.82
N ASN A 32 -0.65 14.76 -3.81
CA ASN A 32 -1.16 16.10 -3.59
C ASN A 32 -2.68 16.10 -3.54
N LEU A 33 -3.23 16.59 -2.44
CA LEU A 33 -4.65 16.82 -2.26
C LEU A 33 -5.04 18.17 -2.88
N GLN A 34 -6.24 18.24 -3.44
CA GLN A 34 -6.79 19.49 -3.95
C GLN A 34 -7.02 20.50 -2.81
N PRO A 35 -6.79 21.80 -3.03
CA PRO A 35 -7.07 22.82 -2.02
C PRO A 35 -8.59 22.87 -1.76
N ASN A 36 -8.99 22.89 -0.49
CA ASN A 36 -10.39 23.05 -0.05
C ASN A 36 -11.38 21.97 -0.52
N ALA A 37 -10.88 20.84 -1.01
CA ALA A 37 -11.71 19.68 -1.32
C ALA A 37 -11.30 18.53 -0.40
N ASP A 38 -12.14 18.25 0.59
CA ASP A 38 -12.00 17.01 1.34
C ASP A 38 -12.42 15.84 0.44
N PRO A 39 -11.68 14.72 0.46
CA PRO A 39 -12.08 13.55 -0.32
C PRO A 39 -13.46 13.06 0.16
N PRO A 40 -14.37 12.66 -0.75
CA PRO A 40 -15.66 12.12 -0.34
C PRO A 40 -15.48 10.87 0.55
N PRO A 41 -16.40 10.58 1.47
CA PRO A 41 -16.34 9.37 2.29
C PRO A 41 -16.17 8.12 1.42
N GLY A 42 -15.18 7.29 1.74
CA GLY A 42 -14.86 6.09 0.96
C GLY A 42 -14.09 6.34 -0.33
N ALA A 43 -13.53 7.54 -0.55
CA ALA A 43 -12.65 7.79 -1.68
C ALA A 43 -11.36 6.96 -1.58
N PHE A 44 -10.90 6.48 -2.74
CA PHE A 44 -9.63 5.79 -2.88
C PHE A 44 -8.71 6.54 -3.84
N LEU A 45 -7.42 6.60 -3.49
CA LEU A 45 -6.36 6.99 -4.39
C LEU A 45 -6.16 5.89 -5.45
N PRO A 46 -6.02 6.24 -6.74
CA PRO A 46 -5.81 5.29 -7.83
C PRO A 46 -4.34 4.84 -7.88
N LEU A 47 -3.85 4.29 -6.78
CA LEU A 47 -2.49 3.79 -6.62
C LEU A 47 -2.49 2.27 -6.47
N GLU A 48 -1.35 1.67 -6.82
CA GLU A 48 -1.07 0.26 -6.66
C GLU A 48 -0.13 0.06 -5.47
N VAL A 49 -0.46 -0.92 -4.62
CA VAL A 49 0.44 -1.42 -3.60
C VAL A 49 0.97 -2.78 -4.02
N HIS A 50 2.28 -2.90 -4.05
CA HIS A 50 2.98 -4.17 -4.28
C HIS A 50 3.65 -4.59 -2.99
N ALA A 51 3.30 -5.78 -2.48
CA ALA A 51 3.95 -6.37 -1.33
C ALA A 51 4.46 -7.78 -1.67
N TYR A 52 5.70 -8.06 -1.27
CA TYR A 52 6.37 -9.33 -1.52
C TYR A 52 6.67 -10.00 -0.19
N PHE A 53 6.29 -11.27 -0.13
CA PHE A 53 6.35 -12.08 1.08
C PHE A 53 7.24 -13.29 0.88
N THR A 54 7.98 -13.62 1.93
CA THR A 54 8.65 -14.92 2.06
C THR A 54 7.81 -15.80 2.97
N MET A 55 7.55 -17.02 2.51
CA MET A 55 6.78 -18.03 3.23
C MET A 55 7.74 -19.02 3.89
N GLY A 56 7.54 -19.30 5.17
CA GLY A 56 8.25 -20.38 5.88
C GLY A 56 7.77 -21.78 5.45
N PRO A 57 8.52 -22.85 5.75
CA PRO A 57 8.17 -24.22 5.35
C PRO A 57 6.77 -24.68 5.83
N GLY A 58 6.34 -24.25 7.03
CA GLY A 58 5.02 -24.57 7.58
C GLY A 58 3.88 -23.66 7.11
N GLU A 59 4.18 -22.63 6.32
CA GLU A 59 3.21 -21.61 5.88
C GLU A 59 2.77 -21.81 4.43
N LEU A 60 3.47 -22.67 3.70
CA LEU A 60 3.10 -23.01 2.33
C LEU A 60 1.71 -23.62 2.29
N SER A 61 0.92 -23.15 1.34
CA SER A 61 -0.48 -23.51 1.13
C SER A 61 -1.41 -23.22 2.32
N GLN A 62 -0.93 -22.55 3.35
CA GLN A 62 -1.78 -22.02 4.41
C GLN A 62 -2.36 -20.67 3.98
N PRO A 63 -3.65 -20.43 4.25
CA PRO A 63 -4.24 -19.13 3.97
C PRO A 63 -3.73 -18.07 4.95
N PHE A 64 -3.69 -16.81 4.51
CA PHE A 64 -3.36 -15.64 5.32
C PHE A 64 -4.09 -14.42 4.78
N ASP A 65 -4.49 -13.51 5.66
CA ASP A 65 -5.12 -12.25 5.29
C ASP A 65 -4.07 -11.14 5.28
N VAL A 66 -4.18 -10.25 4.29
CA VAL A 66 -3.38 -9.04 4.19
C VAL A 66 -4.31 -7.84 4.13
N ARG A 67 -3.98 -6.80 4.89
CA ARG A 67 -4.54 -5.45 4.70
C ARG A 67 -3.41 -4.42 4.73
N PHE A 68 -3.68 -3.25 4.21
CA PHE A 68 -2.76 -2.13 4.24
C PHE A 68 -3.27 -1.04 5.17
N ALA A 69 -2.35 -0.41 5.87
CA ALA A 69 -2.63 0.70 6.76
C ALA A 69 -1.84 1.92 6.32
N LEU A 70 -2.52 3.04 6.10
CA LEU A 70 -1.87 4.33 5.92
C LEU A 70 -1.90 5.08 7.25
N VAL A 71 -0.74 5.18 7.89
CA VAL A 71 -0.58 5.73 9.25
C VAL A 71 -0.13 7.18 9.16
N ALA A 72 -0.97 8.09 9.64
CA ALA A 72 -0.70 9.52 9.71
C ALA A 72 0.30 9.85 10.83
N PRO A 73 0.98 11.01 10.79
CA PRO A 73 1.86 11.45 11.88
C PRO A 73 1.08 11.71 13.18
N THR A 74 -0.24 11.90 13.10
CA THR A 74 -1.14 12.04 14.26
C THR A 74 -1.49 10.69 14.92
N GLY A 75 -1.11 9.56 14.32
CA GLY A 75 -1.52 8.22 14.72
C GLY A 75 -2.86 7.77 14.14
N LEU A 76 -3.54 8.59 13.33
CA LEU A 76 -4.73 8.17 12.59
C LEU A 76 -4.35 7.10 11.56
N GLU A 77 -5.09 5.99 11.52
CA GLU A 77 -4.89 4.92 10.54
C GLU A 77 -6.06 4.84 9.57
N LEU A 78 -5.75 4.77 8.28
CA LEU A 78 -6.71 4.48 7.23
C LEU A 78 -6.43 3.07 6.70
N LEU A 79 -7.39 2.16 6.85
CA LEU A 79 -7.22 0.75 6.57
C LEU A 79 -7.92 0.35 5.26
N THR A 80 -7.31 -0.56 4.51
CA THR A 80 -8.02 -1.32 3.48
C THR A 80 -8.80 -2.47 4.11
N ASP A 81 -9.75 -3.03 3.36
CA ASP A 81 -10.31 -4.33 3.69
C ASP A 81 -9.22 -5.41 3.69
N ALA A 82 -9.45 -6.45 4.48
CA ALA A 82 -8.60 -7.63 4.52
C ALA A 82 -8.86 -8.51 3.30
N THR A 83 -7.80 -8.82 2.55
CA THR A 83 -7.86 -9.71 1.39
C THR A 83 -7.22 -11.06 1.73
N PRO A 84 -7.92 -12.18 1.51
CA PRO A 84 -7.38 -13.51 1.76
C PRO A 84 -6.42 -13.92 0.64
N HIS A 85 -5.29 -14.49 1.02
CA HIS A 85 -4.23 -14.96 0.15
C HIS A 85 -3.80 -16.38 0.51
N LYS A 86 -3.18 -17.06 -0.45
CA LYS A 86 -2.56 -18.37 -0.29
C LYS A 86 -1.42 -18.50 -1.31
N SER A 87 -0.28 -19.02 -0.88
CA SER A 87 0.86 -19.28 -1.75
C SER A 87 1.31 -20.72 -1.67
N SER A 88 1.54 -21.36 -2.82
CA SER A 88 2.21 -22.67 -2.90
C SER A 88 3.73 -22.56 -3.05
N THR A 89 4.26 -21.34 -3.22
CA THR A 89 5.69 -21.07 -3.44
C THR A 89 6.29 -20.29 -2.27
N PRO A 90 7.61 -20.45 -1.99
CA PRO A 90 8.30 -19.73 -0.92
C PRO A 90 8.29 -18.21 -1.07
N ARG A 91 8.08 -17.70 -2.29
CA ARG A 91 7.92 -16.28 -2.58
C ARG A 91 6.52 -16.03 -3.10
N TYR A 92 5.89 -15.00 -2.57
CA TYR A 92 4.55 -14.58 -2.96
C TYR A 92 4.51 -13.08 -3.20
N ARG A 93 3.74 -12.63 -4.19
CA ARG A 93 3.55 -11.22 -4.50
C ARG A 93 2.06 -10.91 -4.49
N THR A 94 1.68 -9.83 -3.83
CA THR A 94 0.37 -9.20 -3.97
C THR A 94 0.47 -7.91 -4.78
N ARG A 95 -0.59 -7.62 -5.52
CA ARG A 95 -0.84 -6.31 -6.15
C ARG A 95 -2.26 -5.90 -5.78
N SER A 96 -2.38 -4.86 -4.98
CA SER A 96 -3.66 -4.32 -4.54
C SER A 96 -3.86 -2.93 -5.12
N PHE A 97 -5.10 -2.59 -5.45
CA PHE A 97 -5.46 -1.31 -6.04
C PHE A 97 -6.39 -0.56 -5.11
N GLY A 98 -6.24 0.75 -5.06
CA GLY A 98 -7.08 1.60 -4.24
C GLY A 98 -6.53 1.68 -2.82
N MET A 99 -6.00 2.85 -2.49
CA MET A 99 -5.60 3.20 -1.12
C MET A 99 -6.58 4.20 -0.54
N PRO A 100 -7.05 4.07 0.72
CA PRO A 100 -7.90 5.08 1.33
C PRO A 100 -7.31 6.49 1.17
N ALA A 101 -8.14 7.44 0.75
CA ALA A 101 -7.70 8.82 0.55
C ALA A 101 -7.29 9.47 1.90
N PRO A 102 -6.06 9.99 2.03
CA PRO A 102 -5.64 10.71 3.21
C PRO A 102 -6.49 11.97 3.42
N ILE A 103 -6.87 12.22 4.67
CA ILE A 103 -7.73 13.37 5.04
C ILE A 103 -6.94 14.57 5.58
N VAL A 104 -5.69 14.36 6.01
CA VAL A 104 -4.82 15.43 6.52
C VAL A 104 -3.50 15.41 5.77
N PRO A 105 -2.84 16.58 5.57
CA PRO A 105 -1.48 16.61 5.06
C PRO A 105 -0.50 16.09 6.12
N GLY A 106 0.62 15.52 5.70
CA GLY A 106 1.67 15.04 6.58
C GLY A 106 2.53 13.92 5.99
N ASN A 107 3.48 13.45 6.78
CA ASN A 107 4.32 12.29 6.44
C ASN A 107 3.65 11.03 6.94
N TYR A 108 3.12 10.25 6.01
CA TYR A 108 2.48 8.97 6.25
C TYR A 108 3.44 7.81 6.10
N GLN A 109 3.09 6.71 6.75
CA GLN A 109 3.70 5.40 6.54
C GLN A 109 2.65 4.45 5.99
N LEU A 110 2.92 3.86 4.82
CA LEU A 110 2.17 2.70 4.35
C LEU A 110 2.76 1.46 5.01
N CYS A 111 1.94 0.77 5.79
CA CYS A 111 2.28 -0.45 6.50
C CYS A 111 1.50 -1.65 5.93
N VAL A 112 2.04 -2.84 6.16
CA VAL A 112 1.37 -4.10 5.85
C VAL A 112 0.99 -4.77 7.17
N ASP A 113 -0.27 -5.15 7.27
CA ASP A 113 -0.81 -5.91 8.37
C ASP A 113 -1.14 -7.32 7.85
N VAL A 114 -0.61 -8.35 8.51
CA VAL A 114 -0.78 -9.76 8.15
C VAL A 114 -1.46 -10.52 9.28
N ARG A 115 -2.32 -11.48 8.93
CA ARG A 115 -3.01 -12.32 9.90
C ARG A 115 -3.19 -13.75 9.38
N GLN A 116 -3.18 -14.74 10.27
CA GLN A 116 -3.63 -16.09 9.92
C GLN A 116 -5.15 -16.23 10.11
N PRO A 117 -5.88 -16.92 9.23
CA PRO A 117 -7.32 -17.07 9.39
C PRO A 117 -7.64 -17.79 10.70
N GLY A 118 -8.65 -17.29 11.41
CA GLY A 118 -9.03 -17.79 12.73
C GLY A 118 -8.22 -17.20 13.89
N THR A 119 -7.28 -16.28 13.62
CA THR A 119 -6.71 -15.41 14.66
C THR A 119 -7.47 -14.08 14.70
N ASP A 120 -7.60 -13.49 15.89
CA ASP A 120 -8.40 -12.27 16.07
C ASP A 120 -7.62 -11.00 15.70
N SER A 121 -6.30 -11.01 15.81
CA SER A 121 -5.45 -9.82 15.65
C SER A 121 -4.56 -9.87 14.41
N PHE A 122 -4.46 -8.72 13.73
CA PHE A 122 -3.43 -8.49 12.73
C PHE A 122 -2.10 -8.20 13.41
N THR A 123 -1.01 -8.65 12.80
CA THR A 123 0.36 -8.24 13.15
C THR A 123 0.89 -7.32 12.07
N ARG A 124 1.46 -6.20 12.49
CA ARG A 124 2.09 -5.24 11.58
C ARG A 124 3.51 -5.66 11.25
N GLU A 125 3.84 -5.68 9.98
CA GLU A 125 5.22 -5.88 9.51
C GLU A 125 6.05 -4.62 9.79
N ASN A 126 7.34 -4.79 10.08
CA ASN A 126 8.24 -3.68 10.37
C ASN A 126 8.56 -2.82 9.14
N LEU A 127 8.40 -3.38 7.94
CA LEU A 127 8.63 -2.69 6.68
C LEU A 127 7.49 -1.69 6.40
N HIS A 128 7.87 -0.46 6.06
CA HIS A 128 6.92 0.57 5.67
C HIS A 128 7.43 1.38 4.48
N TRP A 129 6.50 1.90 3.69
CA TRP A 129 6.79 2.79 2.57
C TRP A 129 6.43 4.23 2.95
N PRO A 130 7.37 5.20 2.84
CA PRO A 130 7.08 6.59 3.16
C PRO A 130 6.18 7.23 2.11
N LEU A 131 5.19 8.01 2.56
CA LEU A 131 4.31 8.78 1.68
C LEU A 131 4.11 10.19 2.22
N VAL A 132 4.50 11.20 1.46
CA VAL A 132 4.19 12.59 1.77
C VAL A 132 2.81 12.93 1.21
N VAL A 133 1.94 13.48 2.05
CA VAL A 133 0.66 14.03 1.63
C VAL A 133 0.74 15.55 1.78
N ALA A 134 0.70 16.26 0.65
CA ALA A 134 0.73 17.71 0.62
C ALA A 134 -0.59 18.26 0.07
N ARG A 135 -0.90 19.53 0.37
CA ARG A 135 -1.95 20.26 -0.35
C ARG A 135 -1.32 20.92 -1.57
N LEU A 136 -1.98 20.81 -2.73
CA LEU A 136 -1.59 21.58 -3.90
C LEU A 136 -1.56 23.06 -3.54
N GLU A 137 -0.45 23.73 -3.82
CA GLU A 137 -0.44 25.19 -3.81
C GLU A 137 -1.17 25.69 -5.06
N PRO A 138 -2.06 26.68 -4.95
CA PRO A 138 -2.69 27.29 -6.11
C PRO A 138 -1.59 27.91 -6.98
N ARG A 139 -1.45 27.43 -8.23
CA ARG A 139 -0.55 28.08 -9.20
C ARG A 139 -1.09 29.49 -9.47
N PRO A 140 -0.24 30.53 -9.50
CA PRO A 140 -0.69 31.86 -9.91
C PRO A 140 -1.26 31.78 -11.32
N ALA A 141 -2.44 32.38 -11.52
CA ALA A 141 -3.05 32.47 -12.84
C ALA A 141 -2.09 33.23 -13.77
N VAL A 142 -1.60 32.58 -14.82
CA VAL A 142 -0.88 33.27 -15.89
C VAL A 142 -1.92 34.07 -16.65
N VAL A 143 -1.95 35.37 -16.43
CA VAL A 143 -2.78 36.31 -17.20
C VAL A 143 -1.99 36.65 -18.47
N HIS A 144 -2.50 36.22 -19.64
CA HIS A 144 -2.00 36.62 -20.95
C HIS A 144 -2.72 37.87 -21.44
#